data_AF-A0A1X3GN52-F1
#
_entry.id   AF-A0A1X3GN52-F1
#
_cell.length_a   1.000
_cell.length_b   1.000
_cell.length_c   1.000
_cell.angle_alpha   90.00
_cell.angle_beta   90.00
_cell.angle_gamma   90.00
#
_symmetry.space_group_name_H-M   'P 1'
#
loop_
_entity.id
_entity.type
_entity.pdbx_description
1 polymer ?
#
loop_
_entity_poly.entity_id
_entity_poly.type
_entity_poly.pdbx_seq_one_letter_code
_entity_poly.pdbx_strand_id
1 'polypeptide(L)'
;MLIGAQYSGSADIMDTPPFTSAFVFADDARLAAQLSSLLAVPGRYLAVCDGPRMQRPDHKLEVLRRHNAMGRTRAKTAFMAGLPDNAMQALGQSLNSRRQVPCIRISSSVDMESAIPHTDQRDVLTWGRDRIGIGLLKALRAGQQIVFDDKPSPYEWVPSKGGHIVVCEQGEEISEVIAANYAYALDAGLFLIPEVDRDRTDEILEAFYSLNDRPGGTSQEAQAGLMQELLGLCGSIPVPDGGSITFVGRLPYGFAYPEHPSTHLFKYPDLGTSVVNGFAAEQPGQPATRTTS
;
A
#
# COMPACT_ATOMS: atom_id res chain seq x y z
N MET A 1 -2.40 -33.12 -11.62
CA MET A 1 -3.30 -33.89 -10.75
C MET A 1 -3.57 -33.00 -9.54
N LEU A 2 -4.66 -32.22 -9.59
CA LEU A 2 -5.02 -31.23 -8.57
C LEU A 2 -5.74 -31.96 -7.44
N ILE A 3 -5.13 -32.02 -6.26
CA ILE A 3 -5.82 -32.43 -5.04
C ILE A 3 -6.40 -31.16 -4.43
N GLY A 4 -7.69 -30.92 -4.69
CA GLY A 4 -8.45 -29.87 -4.05
C GLY A 4 -8.76 -30.28 -2.61
N ALA A 5 -8.15 -29.61 -1.64
CA ALA A 5 -8.63 -29.62 -0.27
C ALA A 5 -9.85 -28.70 -0.19
N GLN A 6 -11.04 -29.30 -0.05
CA GLN A 6 -12.26 -28.59 0.32
C GLN A 6 -12.13 -28.16 1.78
N TYR A 7 -11.74 -26.91 2.02
CA TYR A 7 -11.93 -26.28 3.32
C TYR A 7 -13.37 -25.76 3.42
N SER A 8 -14.22 -26.52 4.12
CA SER A 8 -15.54 -26.06 4.55
C SER A 8 -15.39 -25.28 5.86
N GLY A 9 -14.94 -24.04 5.75
CA GLY A 9 -15.10 -23.02 6.77
C GLY A 9 -15.78 -21.84 6.11
N SER A 10 -16.89 -21.36 6.66
CA SER A 10 -17.51 -20.10 6.25
C SER A 10 -16.53 -18.97 6.53
N ALA A 11 -15.64 -18.69 5.58
CA ALA A 11 -14.94 -17.42 5.53
C ALA A 11 -16.02 -16.36 5.34
N ASP A 12 -16.26 -15.54 6.36
CA ASP A 12 -16.95 -14.27 6.16
C ASP A 12 -16.26 -13.61 4.96
N ILE A 13 -17.01 -13.48 3.87
CA ILE A 13 -16.54 -12.80 2.66
C ILE A 13 -16.20 -11.39 3.13
N MET A 14 -14.90 -11.07 3.20
CA MET A 14 -14.48 -9.69 3.44
C MET A 14 -15.01 -8.86 2.27
N ASP A 15 -16.14 -8.19 2.50
CA ASP A 15 -16.68 -7.22 1.55
C ASP A 15 -15.60 -6.19 1.28
N THR A 16 -15.24 -6.05 0.01
CA THR A 16 -14.15 -5.17 -0.40
C THR A 16 -14.47 -3.71 0.00
N PRO A 17 -13.65 -3.06 0.84
CA PRO A 17 -13.88 -1.70 1.28
C PRO A 17 -14.14 -0.72 0.12
N PRO A 18 -15.19 0.10 0.18
CA PRO A 18 -15.40 1.14 -0.81
C PRO A 18 -14.36 2.25 -0.66
N PHE A 19 -14.14 3.01 -1.73
CA PHE A 19 -13.24 4.16 -1.69
C PHE A 19 -13.82 5.34 -0.90
N THR A 20 -12.95 6.18 -0.33
CA THR A 20 -13.31 7.52 0.15
C THR A 20 -13.61 8.48 -1.01
N SER A 21 -14.22 9.63 -0.72
CA SER A 21 -14.41 10.69 -1.73
C SER A 21 -13.16 11.53 -2.00
N ALA A 22 -12.10 11.37 -1.21
CA ALA A 22 -10.81 12.00 -1.42
C ALA A 22 -9.84 11.04 -2.14
N PHE A 23 -8.92 11.61 -2.91
CA PHE A 23 -7.79 10.91 -3.52
C PHE A 23 -6.53 11.74 -3.28
N VAL A 24 -5.44 11.10 -2.86
CA VAL A 24 -4.17 11.78 -2.58
C VAL A 24 -3.15 11.41 -3.66
N PHE A 25 -2.63 12.42 -4.34
CA PHE A 25 -1.40 12.31 -5.11
C PHE A 25 -0.26 12.89 -4.27
N ALA A 26 0.79 12.12 -4.01
CA ALA A 26 1.86 12.56 -3.11
C ALA A 26 3.25 12.12 -3.54
N ASP A 27 4.19 13.06 -3.52
CA ASP A 27 5.64 12.81 -3.62
C ASP A 27 6.35 13.09 -2.28
N ASP A 28 5.61 13.53 -1.25
CA ASP A 28 6.08 13.65 0.13
C ASP A 28 5.27 12.72 1.04
N ALA A 29 5.92 11.67 1.56
CA ALA A 29 5.28 10.64 2.37
C ALA A 29 4.73 11.16 3.70
N ARG A 30 5.37 12.17 4.30
CA ARG A 30 4.93 12.74 5.58
C ARG A 30 3.67 13.57 5.37
N LEU A 31 3.64 14.44 4.36
CA LEU A 31 2.41 15.17 4.00
C LEU A 31 1.27 14.19 3.64
N ALA A 32 1.58 13.09 2.93
CA ALA A 32 0.61 12.05 2.60
C ALA A 32 0.05 11.35 3.85
N ALA A 33 0.91 11.03 4.83
CA ALA A 33 0.51 10.43 6.09
C ALA A 33 -0.35 11.38 6.93
N GLN A 34 0.03 12.66 7.01
CA GLN A 34 -0.77 13.67 7.70
C GLN A 34 -2.16 13.81 7.06
N LEU A 35 -2.24 13.94 5.73
CA LEU A 35 -3.50 13.96 5.01
C LEU A 35 -4.32 12.69 5.25
N SER A 36 -3.66 11.53 5.27
CA SER A 36 -4.33 10.26 5.52
C SER A 36 -4.92 10.21 6.93
N SER A 37 -4.19 10.66 7.95
CA SER A 37 -4.68 10.75 9.32
C SER A 37 -5.94 11.63 9.44
N LEU A 38 -6.12 12.62 8.56
CA LEU A 38 -7.25 13.54 8.55
C LEU A 38 -8.43 13.05 7.69
N LEU A 39 -8.15 12.46 6.53
CA LEU A 39 -9.14 12.16 5.48
C LEU A 39 -9.65 10.71 5.50
N ALA A 40 -8.85 9.77 6.01
CA ALA A 40 -9.24 8.37 6.03
C ALA A 40 -10.36 8.13 7.04
N VAL A 41 -11.24 7.18 6.74
CA VAL A 41 -12.35 6.79 7.60
C VAL A 41 -12.42 5.27 7.71
N PRO A 42 -12.86 4.71 8.86
CA PRO A 42 -12.92 3.27 9.06
C PRO A 42 -13.74 2.56 7.97
N GLY A 43 -13.30 1.37 7.56
CA GLY A 43 -13.98 0.52 6.58
C GLY A 43 -14.01 1.10 5.15
N ARG A 44 -13.21 2.13 4.85
CA ARG A 44 -13.09 2.70 3.49
C ARG A 44 -11.63 2.90 3.15
N TYR A 45 -11.28 2.66 1.89
CA TYR A 45 -9.92 2.87 1.41
C TYR A 45 -9.73 4.31 0.93
N LEU A 46 -8.82 5.03 1.59
CA LEU A 46 -8.28 6.29 1.10
C LEU A 46 -7.14 6.00 0.13
N ALA A 47 -7.37 6.26 -1.15
CA ALA A 47 -6.37 6.03 -2.17
C ALA A 47 -5.25 7.07 -2.12
N VAL A 48 -4.01 6.58 -2.03
CA VAL A 48 -2.77 7.36 -2.15
C VAL A 48 -1.97 6.80 -3.32
N CYS A 49 -1.53 7.67 -4.22
CA CYS A 49 -0.64 7.33 -5.32
C CYS A 49 0.48 8.37 -5.46
N ASP A 50 1.62 7.95 -6.00
CA ASP A 50 2.69 8.87 -6.38
C ASP A 50 2.25 9.84 -7.48
N GLY A 51 2.89 11.01 -7.53
CA GLY A 51 2.81 11.92 -8.64
C GLY A 51 3.29 11.29 -9.96
N PRO A 52 2.89 11.86 -11.12
CA PRO A 52 3.43 11.43 -12.40
C PRO A 52 4.92 11.79 -12.50
N ARG A 53 5.73 10.84 -12.97
CA ARG A 53 7.16 11.06 -13.22
C ARG A 53 7.36 11.95 -14.45
N MET A 54 7.36 13.27 -14.25
CA MET A 54 7.38 14.26 -15.33
C MET A 54 8.66 14.29 -16.17
N GLN A 55 9.76 13.72 -15.66
CA GLN A 55 11.04 13.66 -16.38
C GLN A 55 11.09 12.58 -17.45
N ARG A 56 10.12 11.65 -17.48
CA ARG A 56 10.13 10.56 -18.45
C ARG A 56 9.66 11.04 -19.85
N PRO A 57 10.18 10.43 -20.93
CA PRO A 57 9.69 10.70 -22.29
C PRO A 57 8.18 10.46 -22.44
N ASP A 58 7.64 9.50 -21.69
CA ASP A 58 6.24 9.10 -21.68
C ASP A 58 5.41 9.76 -20.55
N HIS A 59 5.82 10.91 -20.01
CA HIS A 59 5.13 11.58 -18.89
C HIS A 59 3.61 11.79 -19.11
N LYS A 60 3.15 11.96 -20.35
CA LYS A 60 1.70 12.04 -20.65
C LYS A 60 0.95 10.75 -20.26
N LEU A 61 1.58 9.59 -20.43
CA LEU A 61 1.02 8.30 -20.00
C LEU A 61 1.06 8.15 -18.47
N GLU A 62 2.08 8.67 -17.81
CA GLU A 62 2.11 8.74 -16.33
C GLU A 62 0.90 9.54 -15.81
N VAL A 63 0.66 10.74 -16.36
CA VAL A 63 -0.50 11.59 -16.00
C VAL A 63 -1.83 10.88 -16.28
N LEU A 64 -1.96 10.20 -17.43
CA LEU A 64 -3.18 9.47 -17.78
C LEU A 64 -3.42 8.26 -16.85
N ARG A 65 -2.36 7.55 -16.44
CA ARG A 65 -2.46 6.44 -15.46
C ARG A 65 -3.00 6.94 -14.12
N ARG A 66 -2.48 8.06 -13.61
CA ARG A 66 -2.95 8.70 -12.37
C ARG A 66 -4.40 9.19 -12.48
N HIS A 67 -4.76 9.82 -13.60
CA HIS A 67 -6.14 10.20 -13.91
C HIS A 67 -7.07 8.99 -13.85
N ASN A 68 -6.71 7.90 -14.54
CA ASN A 68 -7.53 6.70 -14.60
C ASN A 68 -7.67 6.02 -13.24
N ALA A 69 -6.60 5.98 -12.44
CA ALA A 69 -6.64 5.49 -11.07
C ALA A 69 -7.66 6.27 -10.24
N MET A 70 -7.59 7.60 -10.23
CA MET A 70 -8.58 8.43 -9.54
C MET A 70 -10.00 8.21 -10.11
N GLY A 71 -10.15 8.12 -11.43
CA GLY A 71 -11.43 7.84 -12.09
C GLY A 71 -12.11 6.57 -11.58
N ARG A 72 -11.34 5.51 -11.32
CA ARG A 72 -11.86 4.24 -10.76
C ARG A 72 -12.39 4.38 -9.34
N THR A 73 -11.77 5.24 -8.53
CA THR A 73 -12.23 5.50 -7.15
C THR A 73 -13.49 6.36 -7.09
N ARG A 74 -13.83 7.06 -8.19
CA ARG A 74 -14.89 8.09 -8.24
C ARG A 74 -14.71 9.21 -7.19
N ALA A 75 -13.48 9.43 -6.73
CA ALA A 75 -13.16 10.52 -5.83
C ALA A 75 -13.63 11.87 -6.39
N LYS A 76 -14.09 12.73 -5.49
CA LYS A 76 -14.64 14.06 -5.80
C LYS A 76 -13.59 15.16 -5.65
N THR A 77 -12.54 14.91 -4.87
CA THR A 77 -11.49 15.88 -4.57
C THR A 77 -10.12 15.21 -4.69
N ALA A 78 -9.18 15.89 -5.35
CA ALA A 78 -7.77 15.48 -5.41
C ALA A 78 -6.95 16.37 -4.48
N PHE A 79 -6.23 15.77 -3.53
CA PHE A 79 -5.20 16.43 -2.73
C PHE A 79 -3.84 16.15 -3.37
N MET A 80 -3.04 17.20 -3.56
CA MET A 80 -1.75 17.16 -4.25
C MET A 80 -0.65 17.56 -3.25
N ALA A 81 -0.03 16.56 -2.63
CA ALA A 81 0.89 16.72 -1.51
C ALA A 81 2.35 16.65 -1.96
N GLY A 82 3.08 17.76 -1.83
CA GLY A 82 4.50 17.80 -2.18
C GLY A 82 4.83 17.60 -3.67
N LEU A 83 3.83 17.66 -4.56
CA LEU A 83 4.08 17.52 -6.00
C LEU A 83 4.81 18.75 -6.57
N PRO A 84 5.72 18.57 -7.55
CA PRO A 84 6.30 19.68 -8.29
C PRO A 84 5.24 20.38 -9.17
N ASP A 85 5.43 21.66 -9.44
CA ASP A 85 4.45 22.51 -10.12
C ASP A 85 4.02 21.97 -11.50
N ASN A 86 4.97 21.40 -12.25
CA ASN A 86 4.70 20.82 -13.56
C ASN A 86 3.80 19.56 -13.46
N ALA A 87 4.00 18.71 -12.46
CA ALA A 87 3.16 17.54 -12.21
C ALA A 87 1.76 17.97 -11.77
N MET A 88 1.68 18.96 -10.87
CA MET A 88 0.43 19.53 -10.39
C MET A 88 -0.39 20.13 -11.53
N GLN A 89 0.23 20.94 -12.39
CA GLN A 89 -0.42 21.53 -13.55
C GLN A 89 -0.90 20.47 -14.52
N ALA A 90 -0.07 19.47 -14.84
CA ALA A 90 -0.41 18.41 -15.77
C ALA A 90 -1.56 17.52 -15.25
N LEU A 91 -1.53 17.13 -13.98
CA LEU A 91 -2.64 16.41 -13.34
C LEU A 91 -3.90 17.27 -13.31
N GLY A 92 -3.79 18.53 -12.89
CA GLY A 92 -4.93 19.46 -12.81
C GLY A 92 -5.62 19.62 -14.17
N GLN A 93 -4.86 19.84 -15.24
CA GLN A 93 -5.40 19.91 -16.60
C GLN A 93 -6.06 18.60 -17.03
N SER A 94 -5.40 17.47 -16.77
CA SER A 94 -5.91 16.15 -17.12
C SER A 94 -7.22 15.83 -16.40
N LEU A 95 -7.27 15.98 -15.08
CA LEU A 95 -8.45 15.69 -14.26
C LEU A 95 -9.64 16.60 -14.64
N ASN A 96 -9.37 17.87 -14.93
CA ASN A 96 -10.39 18.85 -15.32
C ASN A 96 -10.81 18.77 -16.79
N SER A 97 -10.20 17.90 -17.60
CA SER A 97 -10.53 17.76 -19.03
C SER A 97 -11.96 17.24 -19.30
N ARG A 98 -12.55 16.50 -18.35
CA ARG A 98 -13.88 15.88 -18.48
C ARG A 98 -14.86 16.28 -17.39
N ARG A 99 -14.37 16.55 -16.18
CA ARG A 99 -15.17 16.91 -15.01
C ARG A 99 -14.38 17.91 -14.19
N GLN A 100 -15.03 18.96 -13.69
CA GLN A 100 -14.38 19.86 -12.74
C GLN A 100 -14.14 19.11 -11.42
N VAL A 101 -12.87 18.83 -11.13
CA VAL A 101 -12.40 18.16 -9.93
C VAL A 101 -11.54 19.16 -9.15
N PRO A 102 -11.97 19.58 -7.94
CA PRO A 102 -11.13 20.39 -7.06
C PRO A 102 -9.78 19.71 -6.83
N CYS A 103 -8.72 20.43 -7.18
CA CYS A 103 -7.33 20.02 -6.99
C CYS A 103 -6.73 20.93 -5.91
N ILE A 104 -6.52 20.38 -4.71
CA ILE A 104 -6.04 21.12 -3.55
C ILE A 104 -4.55 20.87 -3.39
N ARG A 105 -3.76 21.93 -3.50
CA ARG A 105 -2.32 21.89 -3.22
C ARG A 105 -2.08 21.83 -1.72
N ILE A 106 -1.22 20.92 -1.29
CA ILE A 106 -0.75 20.81 0.09
C ILE A 106 0.77 20.81 0.06
N SER A 107 1.38 21.87 0.58
CA SER A 107 2.84 22.02 0.68
C SER A 107 3.32 22.15 2.13
N SER A 108 2.40 22.32 3.08
CA SER A 108 2.67 22.50 4.50
C SER A 108 1.48 22.08 5.36
N SER A 109 1.67 22.05 6.68
CA SER A 109 0.57 21.86 7.65
C SER A 109 -0.46 22.98 7.59
N VAL A 110 -0.02 24.23 7.35
CA VAL A 110 -0.90 25.40 7.23
C VAL A 110 -1.88 25.24 6.06
N ASP A 111 -1.41 24.67 4.94
CA ASP A 111 -2.27 24.36 3.81
C ASP A 111 -3.32 23.30 4.17
N MET A 112 -2.96 22.31 4.99
CA MET A 112 -3.90 21.28 5.46
C MET A 112 -4.98 21.87 6.36
N GLU A 113 -4.59 22.71 7.33
CA GLU A 113 -5.52 23.39 8.24
C GLU A 113 -6.51 24.27 7.47
N SER A 114 -6.05 24.91 6.39
CA SER A 114 -6.89 25.74 5.53
C SER A 114 -7.82 24.91 4.63
N ALA A 115 -7.35 23.75 4.16
CA ALA A 115 -8.08 22.92 3.21
C ALA A 115 -9.06 21.92 3.85
N ILE A 116 -8.80 21.51 5.10
CA ILE A 116 -9.54 20.46 5.79
C ILE A 116 -10.12 21.06 7.08
N PRO A 117 -11.45 21.14 7.21
CA PRO A 117 -12.07 21.71 8.40
C PRO A 117 -11.86 20.80 9.63
N HIS A 118 -11.86 21.41 10.82
CA HIS A 118 -11.79 20.72 12.12
C HIS A 118 -10.53 19.88 12.35
N THR A 119 -9.41 20.28 11.74
CA THR A 119 -8.08 19.69 11.99
C THR A 119 -7.63 19.92 13.45
N ASP A 120 -7.98 21.07 14.02
CA ASP A 120 -7.68 21.52 15.38
C ASP A 120 -8.36 20.70 16.50
N GLN A 121 -9.37 19.89 16.17
CA GLN A 121 -10.16 19.13 17.14
C GLN A 121 -9.62 17.73 17.42
N ARG A 122 -8.54 17.31 16.74
CA ARG A 122 -7.96 15.98 16.91
C ARG A 122 -6.75 16.01 17.82
N ASP A 123 -6.67 15.01 18.70
CA ASP A 123 -5.44 14.75 19.44
C ASP A 123 -4.28 14.44 18.48
N VAL A 124 -3.07 14.79 18.90
CA VAL A 124 -1.87 14.65 18.08
C VAL A 124 -1.03 13.45 18.54
N LEU A 125 -0.68 12.57 17.62
CA LEU A 125 0.39 11.60 17.76
C LEU A 125 1.68 12.18 17.18
N THR A 126 2.68 12.43 18.02
CA THR A 126 4.04 12.73 17.55
C THR A 126 4.77 11.43 17.23
N TRP A 127 5.41 11.36 16.07
CA TRP A 127 6.10 10.18 15.57
C TRP A 127 7.44 10.55 14.92
N GLY A 128 8.39 9.60 14.88
CA GLY A 128 9.65 9.83 14.19
C GLY A 128 9.48 9.87 12.67
N ARG A 129 10.46 10.43 11.95
CA ARG A 129 10.44 10.46 10.48
C ARG A 129 10.60 9.09 9.83
N ASP A 130 11.05 8.09 10.58
CA ASP A 130 11.13 6.70 10.16
C ASP A 130 9.85 5.91 10.48
N ARG A 131 9.69 4.73 9.87
CA ARG A 131 8.57 3.80 10.16
C ARG A 131 7.20 4.48 10.07
N ILE A 132 7.04 5.36 9.08
CA ILE A 132 5.88 6.24 8.89
C ILE A 132 4.58 5.43 8.85
N GLY A 133 4.58 4.24 8.23
CA GLY A 133 3.39 3.40 8.14
C GLY A 133 2.86 2.95 9.50
N ILE A 134 3.76 2.61 10.45
CA ILE A 134 3.39 2.20 11.81
C ILE A 134 2.75 3.37 12.56
N GLY A 135 3.41 4.52 12.55
CA GLY A 135 2.88 5.73 13.17
C GLY A 135 1.53 6.11 12.60
N LEU A 136 1.39 6.08 11.27
CA LEU A 136 0.15 6.41 10.58
C LEU A 136 -0.99 5.46 10.98
N LEU A 137 -0.77 4.14 10.94
CA LEU A 137 -1.83 3.19 11.29
C LEU A 137 -2.26 3.32 12.76
N LYS A 138 -1.33 3.66 13.67
CA LYS A 138 -1.65 3.98 15.06
C LYS A 138 -2.50 5.24 15.17
N ALA A 139 -2.11 6.32 14.51
CA ALA A 139 -2.88 7.57 14.49
C ALA A 139 -4.30 7.34 13.94
N LEU A 140 -4.43 6.63 12.82
CA LEU A 140 -5.71 6.28 12.21
C LEU A 140 -6.63 5.52 13.18
N ARG A 141 -6.10 4.51 13.86
CA ARG A 141 -6.88 3.70 14.82
C ARG A 141 -7.29 4.46 16.07
N ALA A 142 -6.51 5.46 16.48
CA ALA A 142 -6.80 6.33 17.62
C ALA A 142 -7.62 7.57 17.23
N GLY A 143 -7.90 7.80 15.94
CA GLY A 143 -8.56 9.01 15.47
C GLY A 143 -7.72 10.28 15.61
N GLN A 144 -6.40 10.14 15.65
CA GLN A 144 -5.44 11.21 15.91
C GLN A 144 -4.86 11.79 14.61
N GLN A 145 -4.44 13.04 14.66
CA GLN A 145 -3.55 13.62 13.65
C GLN A 145 -2.12 13.13 13.92
N ILE A 146 -1.39 12.74 12.88
CA ILE A 146 0.04 12.46 12.99
C ILE A 146 0.88 13.72 12.74
N VAL A 147 1.92 13.92 13.53
CA VAL A 147 2.95 14.95 13.33
C VAL A 147 4.32 14.31 13.47
N PHE A 148 5.27 14.70 12.61
CA PHE A 148 6.60 14.10 12.57
C PHE A 148 7.64 14.97 13.29
N ASP A 149 8.48 14.34 14.11
CA ASP A 149 9.66 14.95 14.74
C ASP A 149 10.93 14.17 14.41
N ASP A 150 12.07 14.62 14.94
CA ASP A 150 13.39 14.03 14.65
C ASP A 150 13.76 12.88 15.60
N LYS A 151 12.85 12.44 16.47
CA LYS A 151 13.13 11.31 17.37
C LYS A 151 13.02 9.99 16.61
N PRO A 152 13.80 8.97 16.96
CA PRO A 152 13.65 7.65 16.37
C PRO A 152 12.31 7.04 16.78
N SER A 153 11.63 6.40 15.83
CA SER A 153 10.38 5.71 16.09
C SER A 153 10.60 4.41 16.87
N PRO A 154 9.65 4.01 17.73
CA PRO A 154 9.70 2.72 18.38
C PRO A 154 9.76 1.56 17.37
N TYR A 155 10.54 0.53 17.69
CA TYR A 155 10.60 -0.70 16.92
C TYR A 155 9.45 -1.63 17.30
N GLU A 156 8.29 -1.39 16.69
CA GLU A 156 7.07 -2.13 16.97
C GLU A 156 6.23 -2.35 15.70
N TRP A 157 5.19 -3.19 15.83
CA TRP A 157 4.20 -3.43 14.79
C TRP A 157 2.79 -3.13 15.31
N VAL A 158 1.82 -3.06 14.40
CA VAL A 158 0.42 -2.86 14.75
C VAL A 158 -0.34 -4.18 14.59
N PRO A 159 -0.97 -4.73 15.65
CA PRO A 159 -1.66 -6.01 15.58
C PRO A 159 -2.91 -5.96 14.70
N SER A 160 -3.30 -7.07 14.10
CA SER A 160 -4.54 -7.16 13.33
C SER A 160 -5.78 -7.06 14.21
N LYS A 161 -6.85 -6.45 13.70
CA LYS A 161 -8.21 -6.54 14.27
C LYS A 161 -9.08 -7.57 13.53
N GLY A 162 -8.77 -7.87 12.27
CA GLY A 162 -9.56 -8.75 11.38
C GLY A 162 -8.84 -10.02 10.91
N GLY A 163 -7.75 -10.45 11.56
CA GLY A 163 -6.99 -11.66 11.19
C GLY A 163 -6.06 -11.49 9.98
N HIS A 164 -6.09 -10.36 9.28
CA HIS A 164 -5.18 -10.04 8.17
C HIS A 164 -3.96 -9.24 8.63
N ILE A 165 -2.75 -9.49 8.11
CA ILE A 165 -1.57 -8.67 8.35
C ILE A 165 -0.93 -8.20 7.04
N VAL A 166 -0.60 -6.92 6.99
CA VAL A 166 0.16 -6.32 5.90
C VAL A 166 1.62 -6.28 6.31
N VAL A 167 2.49 -6.81 5.47
CA VAL A 167 3.93 -6.83 5.68
C VAL A 167 4.55 -5.92 4.64
N CYS A 168 5.08 -4.78 5.05
CA CYS A 168 5.69 -3.81 4.15
C CYS A 168 7.21 -3.79 4.35
N GLU A 169 7.94 -4.06 3.28
CA GLU A 169 9.38 -3.86 3.27
C GLU A 169 9.69 -2.35 3.35
N GLN A 170 10.73 -1.97 4.06
CA GLN A 170 11.17 -0.57 4.19
C GLN A 170 11.90 -0.09 2.93
N GLY A 171 12.37 1.16 2.92
CA GLY A 171 13.18 1.75 1.83
C GLY A 171 12.44 2.77 0.96
N GLU A 172 11.11 2.71 0.92
CA GLU A 172 10.28 3.66 0.18
C GLU A 172 9.13 4.16 1.08
N GLU A 173 9.29 5.36 1.61
CA GLU A 173 8.40 5.92 2.64
C GLU A 173 6.93 5.98 2.21
N ILE A 174 6.67 6.33 0.95
CA ILE A 174 5.29 6.43 0.43
C ILE A 174 4.62 5.04 0.33
N SER A 175 5.41 3.98 0.11
CA SER A 175 4.90 2.60 0.12
C SER A 175 4.39 2.21 1.51
N GLU A 176 5.03 2.68 2.59
CA GLU A 176 4.53 2.47 3.95
C GLU A 176 3.20 3.21 4.22
N VAL A 177 3.04 4.42 3.66
CA VAL A 177 1.77 5.18 3.76
C VAL A 177 0.63 4.47 3.04
N ILE A 178 0.89 3.94 1.85
CA ILE A 178 -0.09 3.16 1.08
C ILE A 178 -0.44 1.88 1.84
N ALA A 179 0.55 1.16 2.35
CA ALA A 179 0.35 -0.06 3.15
C ALA A 179 -0.46 0.21 4.43
N ALA A 180 -0.23 1.33 5.11
CA ALA A 180 -1.00 1.72 6.29
C ALA A 180 -2.46 2.06 5.97
N ASN A 181 -2.74 2.78 4.87
CA ASN A 181 -4.12 3.03 4.43
C ASN A 181 -4.83 1.75 3.99
N TYR A 182 -4.12 0.85 3.31
CA TYR A 182 -4.61 -0.47 2.94
C TYR A 182 -4.97 -1.28 4.19
N ALA A 183 -4.06 -1.33 5.17
CA ALA A 183 -4.27 -2.03 6.43
C ALA A 183 -5.45 -1.44 7.21
N TYR A 184 -5.57 -0.12 7.27
CA TYR A 184 -6.66 0.55 7.97
C TYR A 184 -8.03 0.26 7.35
N ALA A 185 -8.12 0.25 6.01
CA ALA A 185 -9.37 -0.02 5.31
C ALA A 185 -9.90 -1.44 5.55
N LEU A 186 -9.00 -2.39 5.82
CA LEU A 186 -9.29 -3.82 6.02
C LEU A 186 -9.23 -4.27 7.49
N ASP A 187 -9.07 -3.34 8.44
CA ASP A 187 -8.82 -3.67 9.85
C ASP A 187 -7.62 -4.64 10.06
N ALA A 188 -6.67 -4.61 9.13
CA ALA A 188 -5.48 -5.44 9.15
C ALA A 188 -4.40 -4.87 10.07
N GLY A 189 -3.45 -5.72 10.45
CA GLY A 189 -2.21 -5.32 11.11
C GLY A 189 -1.21 -4.77 10.11
N LEU A 190 -0.14 -4.14 10.59
CA LEU A 190 0.99 -3.69 9.79
C LEU A 190 2.31 -4.07 10.47
N PHE A 191 3.16 -4.75 9.72
CA PHE A 191 4.49 -5.17 10.12
C PHE A 191 5.51 -4.65 9.10
N LEU A 192 6.63 -4.09 9.56
CA LEU A 192 7.69 -3.61 8.68
C LEU A 192 8.87 -4.57 8.70
N ILE A 193 9.37 -4.94 7.52
CA ILE A 193 10.60 -5.71 7.34
C ILE A 193 11.70 -4.85 6.72
N PRO A 194 12.98 -5.07 7.03
CA PRO A 194 14.08 -4.27 6.49
C PRO A 194 14.11 -4.28 4.95
N GLU A 195 14.62 -3.21 4.35
CA GLU A 195 14.95 -3.22 2.93
C GLU A 195 16.09 -4.22 2.66
N VAL A 196 15.93 -5.02 1.61
CA VAL A 196 16.97 -5.91 1.11
C VAL A 196 17.72 -5.19 -0.01
N ASP A 197 19.05 -5.27 0.02
CA ASP A 197 19.86 -4.65 -1.02
C ASP A 197 19.54 -5.22 -2.41
N ARG A 198 19.79 -4.42 -3.45
CA ARG A 198 19.36 -4.75 -4.80
C ARG A 198 20.06 -5.99 -5.35
N ASP A 199 21.36 -6.12 -5.14
CA ASP A 199 22.13 -7.24 -5.67
C ASP A 199 21.64 -8.54 -5.03
N ARG A 200 21.43 -8.53 -3.71
CA ARG A 200 20.83 -9.66 -3.01
C ARG A 200 19.40 -9.95 -3.44
N THR A 201 18.61 -8.92 -3.70
CA THR A 201 17.24 -9.08 -4.23
C THR A 201 17.25 -9.81 -5.57
N ASP A 202 18.15 -9.41 -6.47
CA ASP A 202 18.27 -10.00 -7.82
C ASP A 202 18.75 -11.46 -7.73
N GLU A 203 19.72 -11.77 -6.85
CA GLU A 203 20.17 -13.15 -6.56
C GLU A 203 19.04 -14.07 -6.07
N ILE A 204 18.24 -13.59 -5.12
CA ILE A 204 17.12 -14.36 -4.54
C ILE A 204 16.04 -14.60 -5.59
N LEU A 205 15.72 -13.58 -6.40
CA LEU A 205 14.75 -13.71 -7.48
C LEU A 205 15.24 -14.71 -8.54
N GLU A 206 16.50 -14.65 -8.94
CA GLU A 206 17.09 -15.62 -9.88
C GLU A 206 17.01 -17.04 -9.33
N ALA A 207 17.34 -17.23 -8.05
CA ALA A 207 17.19 -18.51 -7.37
C ALA A 207 15.74 -18.99 -7.40
N PHE A 208 14.78 -18.12 -7.05
CA PHE A 208 13.36 -18.43 -7.05
C PHE A 208 12.84 -18.85 -8.44
N TYR A 209 13.18 -18.11 -9.50
CA TYR A 209 12.77 -18.47 -10.87
C TYR A 209 13.44 -19.78 -11.33
N SER A 210 14.71 -19.97 -10.99
CA SER A 210 15.43 -21.22 -11.29
C SER A 210 14.82 -22.45 -10.62
N LEU A 211 14.09 -22.31 -9.51
CA LEU A 211 13.35 -23.42 -8.89
C LEU A 211 12.14 -23.84 -9.73
N ASN A 212 11.49 -22.90 -10.42
CA ASN A 212 10.27 -23.13 -11.21
C ASN A 212 10.57 -23.61 -12.64
N ASP A 213 11.72 -23.25 -13.21
CA ASP A 213 12.06 -23.52 -14.61
C ASP A 213 12.67 -24.91 -14.87
N ARG A 214 12.89 -25.75 -13.85
CA ARG A 214 13.55 -27.05 -14.01
C ARG A 214 12.56 -28.18 -14.36
N PRO A 215 12.56 -28.71 -15.58
CA PRO A 215 11.78 -29.89 -15.94
C PRO A 215 12.50 -31.13 -15.35
N GLY A 216 11.94 -31.72 -14.29
CA GLY A 216 12.52 -32.91 -13.65
C GLY A 216 12.53 -32.91 -12.12
N GLY A 217 12.04 -31.84 -11.50
CA GLY A 217 11.96 -31.71 -10.05
C GLY A 217 13.13 -30.93 -9.47
N THR A 218 12.80 -30.06 -8.54
CA THR A 218 13.75 -29.20 -7.82
C THR A 218 14.26 -29.94 -6.58
N SER A 219 15.55 -29.84 -6.25
CA SER A 219 16.06 -30.45 -5.02
C SER A 219 15.32 -29.86 -3.82
N GLN A 220 14.73 -30.69 -2.97
CA GLN A 220 14.08 -30.27 -1.72
C GLN A 220 15.01 -29.41 -0.86
N GLU A 221 16.33 -29.65 -0.95
CA GLU A 221 17.35 -28.87 -0.26
C GLU A 221 17.43 -27.42 -0.77
N ALA A 222 17.30 -27.21 -2.08
CA ALA A 222 17.33 -25.87 -2.67
C ALA A 222 16.07 -25.07 -2.31
N GLN A 223 14.91 -25.73 -2.31
CA GLN A 223 13.66 -25.14 -1.85
C GLN A 223 13.72 -24.78 -0.36
N ALA A 224 14.18 -25.71 0.49
CA ALA A 224 14.34 -25.46 1.92
C ALA A 224 15.34 -24.33 2.20
N GLY A 225 16.44 -24.27 1.45
CA GLY A 225 17.44 -23.21 1.56
C GLY A 225 16.85 -21.83 1.26
N LEU A 226 16.14 -21.68 0.14
CA LEU A 226 15.48 -20.42 -0.21
C LEU A 226 14.40 -20.02 0.80
N MET A 227 13.63 -20.98 1.30
CA MET A 227 12.61 -20.74 2.32
C MET A 227 13.24 -20.21 3.62
N GLN A 228 14.32 -20.82 4.09
CA GLN A 228 15.05 -20.37 5.29
C GLN A 228 15.65 -18.99 5.09
N GLU A 229 16.14 -18.70 3.89
CA GLU A 229 16.68 -17.38 3.57
C GLU A 229 15.61 -16.29 3.64
N LEU A 230 14.46 -16.49 2.99
CA LEU A 230 13.34 -15.55 3.01
C LEU A 230 12.78 -15.36 4.44
N LEU A 231 12.71 -16.43 5.24
CA LEU A 231 12.35 -16.35 6.66
C LEU A 231 13.35 -15.50 7.45
N GLY A 232 14.65 -15.67 7.20
CA GLY A 232 15.72 -14.89 7.83
C GLY A 232 15.61 -13.39 7.55
N LEU A 233 15.15 -13.02 6.35
CA LEU A 233 14.95 -11.62 5.95
C LEU A 233 13.69 -10.99 6.57
N CYS A 234 12.61 -11.77 6.71
CA CYS A 234 11.34 -11.28 7.27
C CYS A 234 11.35 -11.19 8.80
N GLY A 235 12.13 -12.06 9.46
CA GLY A 235 11.96 -12.33 10.88
C GLY A 235 10.63 -13.03 11.17
N SER A 236 10.20 -12.99 12.44
CA SER A 236 8.94 -13.62 12.87
C SER A 236 7.76 -12.68 12.67
N ILE A 237 6.97 -12.94 11.61
CA ILE A 237 5.76 -12.18 11.33
C ILE A 237 4.63 -12.69 12.26
N PRO A 238 3.97 -11.82 13.03
CA PRO A 238 2.96 -12.21 14.01
C PRO A 238 1.59 -12.40 13.34
N VAL A 239 1.47 -13.44 12.51
CA VAL A 239 0.22 -13.78 11.81
C VAL A 239 -0.74 -14.46 12.79
N PRO A 240 -1.99 -14.00 12.93
CA PRO A 240 -2.99 -14.70 13.75
C PRO A 240 -3.31 -16.10 13.23
N ASP A 241 -3.73 -17.01 14.11
CA ASP A 241 -4.20 -18.35 13.73
C ASP A 241 -5.36 -18.26 12.71
N GLY A 242 -5.22 -18.97 11.58
CA GLY A 242 -6.18 -18.89 10.48
C GLY A 242 -6.17 -17.57 9.71
N GLY A 243 -5.23 -16.67 10.01
CA GLY A 243 -5.05 -15.38 9.36
C GLY A 243 -4.40 -15.46 7.98
N SER A 244 -4.31 -14.30 7.34
CA SER A 244 -3.73 -14.13 5.99
C SER A 244 -2.74 -12.98 5.92
N ILE A 245 -1.89 -12.99 4.90
CA ILE A 245 -0.78 -12.04 4.76
C ILE A 245 -0.85 -11.30 3.42
N THR A 246 -0.65 -9.98 3.41
CA THR A 246 -0.34 -9.23 2.19
C THR A 246 1.08 -8.70 2.28
N PHE A 247 1.97 -9.15 1.40
CA PHE A 247 3.33 -8.65 1.30
C PHE A 247 3.38 -7.46 0.34
N VAL A 248 4.04 -6.38 0.76
CA VAL A 248 4.35 -5.19 -0.04
C VAL A 248 5.87 -5.09 -0.14
N GLY A 249 6.43 -5.55 -1.25
CA GLY A 249 7.89 -5.69 -1.40
C GLY A 249 8.31 -6.24 -2.75
N ARG A 250 9.60 -6.53 -2.91
CA ARG A 250 10.15 -7.08 -4.17
C ARG A 250 10.26 -8.60 -4.16
N LEU A 251 10.63 -9.18 -3.01
CA LEU A 251 10.88 -10.61 -2.88
C LEU A 251 9.59 -11.42 -2.63
N PRO A 252 9.51 -12.69 -3.09
CA PRO A 252 8.32 -13.53 -2.96
C PRO A 252 8.20 -14.12 -1.55
N TYR A 253 8.09 -13.27 -0.54
CA TYR A 253 8.08 -13.68 0.87
C TYR A 253 6.93 -14.65 1.23
N GLY A 254 5.84 -14.66 0.46
CA GLY A 254 4.78 -15.67 0.62
C GLY A 254 5.26 -17.12 0.48
N PHE A 255 6.39 -17.35 -0.22
CA PHE A 255 7.02 -18.67 -0.31
C PHE A 255 7.54 -19.18 1.03
N ALA A 256 7.84 -18.27 1.97
CA ALA A 256 8.30 -18.59 3.32
C ALA A 256 7.17 -18.91 4.32
N TYR A 257 5.91 -18.65 3.94
CA TYR A 257 4.74 -18.79 4.81
C TYR A 257 3.64 -19.64 4.13
N PRO A 258 3.93 -20.88 3.72
CA PRO A 258 2.98 -21.72 2.97
C PRO A 258 1.70 -22.08 3.75
N GLU A 259 1.75 -22.00 5.08
CA GLU A 259 0.63 -22.26 5.98
C GLU A 259 -0.42 -21.14 6.00
N HIS A 260 -0.09 -19.95 5.48
CA HIS A 260 -0.98 -18.79 5.44
C HIS A 260 -1.33 -18.42 4.00
N PRO A 261 -2.62 -18.15 3.69
CA PRO A 261 -2.99 -17.50 2.44
C PRO A 261 -2.25 -16.18 2.31
N SER A 262 -1.55 -15.98 1.19
CA SER A 262 -0.76 -14.77 0.97
C SER A 262 -1.03 -14.12 -0.40
N THR A 263 -0.96 -12.79 -0.41
CA THR A 263 -0.97 -11.96 -1.63
C THR A 263 0.31 -11.14 -1.68
N HIS A 264 0.81 -10.86 -2.87
CA HIS A 264 2.01 -10.06 -3.08
C HIS A 264 1.72 -8.82 -3.93
N LEU A 265 2.07 -7.65 -3.40
CA LEU A 265 1.97 -6.36 -4.07
C LEU A 265 3.39 -5.80 -4.29
N PHE A 266 3.72 -5.57 -5.55
CA PHE A 266 5.00 -4.93 -5.89
C PHE A 266 4.95 -3.45 -5.55
N LYS A 267 5.98 -2.97 -4.84
CA LYS A 267 6.19 -1.53 -4.56
C LYS A 267 6.34 -0.70 -5.84
N TYR A 268 7.11 -1.22 -6.79
CA TYR A 268 7.43 -0.58 -8.06
C TYR A 268 6.72 -1.31 -9.22
N PRO A 269 6.24 -0.61 -10.29
CA PRO A 269 6.40 0.82 -10.55
C PRO A 269 5.39 1.76 -9.89
N ASP A 270 4.21 1.27 -9.49
CA ASP A 270 3.06 2.08 -9.06
C ASP A 270 2.19 1.37 -8.00
N LEU A 271 2.70 1.12 -6.79
CA LEU A 271 1.96 0.43 -5.71
C LEU A 271 0.55 0.98 -5.50
N GLY A 272 0.41 2.31 -5.34
CA GLY A 272 -0.88 2.95 -5.09
C GLY A 272 -1.90 2.67 -6.19
N THR A 273 -1.45 2.67 -7.45
CA THR A 273 -2.32 2.36 -8.61
C THR A 273 -2.70 0.88 -8.63
N SER A 274 -1.77 -0.01 -8.30
CA SER A 274 -2.04 -1.45 -8.19
C SER A 274 -3.10 -1.73 -7.12
N VAL A 275 -2.97 -1.12 -5.94
CA VAL A 275 -3.95 -1.23 -4.85
C VAL A 275 -5.32 -0.70 -5.29
N VAL A 276 -5.37 0.49 -5.91
CA VAL A 276 -6.62 1.06 -6.44
C VAL A 276 -7.27 0.13 -7.46
N ASN A 277 -6.50 -0.47 -8.36
CA ASN A 277 -7.05 -1.39 -9.35
C ASN A 277 -7.57 -2.68 -8.69
N GLY A 278 -6.87 -3.21 -7.69
CA GLY A 278 -7.30 -4.38 -6.92
C GLY A 278 -8.64 -4.14 -6.22
N PHE A 279 -8.74 -3.09 -5.40
CA PHE A 279 -10.02 -2.73 -4.77
C PHE A 279 -11.12 -2.46 -5.79
N ALA A 280 -10.81 -1.78 -6.90
CA ALA A 280 -11.80 -1.46 -7.92
C ALA A 280 -12.33 -2.70 -8.65
N ALA A 281 -11.48 -3.71 -8.90
CA ALA A 281 -11.88 -4.94 -9.58
C ALA A 281 -12.91 -5.75 -8.77
N GLU A 282 -12.81 -5.69 -7.44
CA GLU A 282 -13.69 -6.42 -6.51
C GLU A 282 -14.95 -5.61 -6.10
N GLN A 283 -15.12 -4.37 -6.60
CA GLN A 283 -16.35 -3.60 -6.34
C GLN A 283 -17.56 -4.18 -7.09
N PRO A 284 -18.76 -4.18 -6.48
CA PRO A 284 -19.98 -4.64 -7.13
C PRO A 284 -20.25 -3.95 -8.48
N GLY A 285 -20.54 -4.75 -9.51
CA GLY A 285 -20.88 -4.25 -10.85
C GLY A 285 -19.70 -3.90 -11.75
N GLN A 286 -18.47 -4.25 -11.37
CA GLN A 286 -17.30 -4.18 -12.24
C GLN A 286 -17.08 -5.51 -12.98
N PRO A 287 -16.64 -5.48 -14.25
CA PRO A 287 -16.27 -6.71 -14.95
C PRO A 287 -15.04 -7.32 -14.26
N ALA A 288 -15.19 -8.51 -13.69
CA ALA A 288 -14.08 -9.29 -13.16
C ALA A 288 -12.96 -9.36 -14.21
N THR A 289 -11.73 -9.08 -13.79
CA THR A 289 -10.56 -9.13 -14.67
C THR A 289 -10.37 -10.59 -15.08
N ARG A 290 -10.84 -10.98 -16.28
CA ARG A 290 -10.60 -12.31 -16.83
C ARG A 290 -9.12 -12.41 -17.17
N THR A 291 -8.33 -13.06 -16.32
CA THR A 291 -7.07 -13.68 -16.72
C THR A 291 -7.42 -14.81 -17.68
N THR A 292 -7.21 -14.59 -18.97
CA THR A 292 -7.18 -15.69 -19.95
C THR A 292 -5.94 -16.52 -19.67
N SER A 293 -6.20 -17.79 -19.35
CA SER A 293 -5.24 -18.90 -19.37
C SER A 293 -4.43 -18.96 -20.66
#